data_AF-A0A2B7ZVW8-F1
#
_entry.id   AF-A0A2B7ZVW8-F1
#
_cell.length_a   1.000
_cell.length_b   1.000
_cell.length_c   1.000
_cell.angle_alpha   90.00
_cell.angle_beta   90.00
_cell.angle_gamma   90.00
#
_symmetry.space_group_name_H-M   'P 1'
#
loop_
_entity.id
_entity.type
_entity.pdbx_description
1 polymer ?
#
loop_
_entity_poly.entity_id
_entity_poly.type
_entity_poly.pdbx_seq_one_letter_code
_entity_poly.pdbx_strand_id
1 'polypeptide(L)'
;MKKSILLGLVIIARGAVSVAQHTDCNRAVWFNRFTNLLPKEVCIPKGNYHITRVYERADINEDGLEDFIFDWNKKTLQDGDTLYVTIYAQNQDSTFSHFRTFNNLYPIYFERYDTDYIPTSKKLRPLHKKYDDDYPFLELAFQKDVLQIKRKCDASAN
;
A
#
# COMPACT_ATOMS: atom_id res chain seq x y z
N MET A 1 -19.63 -69.43 -10.91
CA MET A 1 -19.59 -67.95 -11.00
C MET A 1 -19.62 -67.39 -9.58
N LYS A 2 -18.47 -66.99 -9.03
CA LYS A 2 -18.38 -66.36 -7.70
C LYS A 2 -18.37 -64.84 -7.90
N LYS A 3 -19.37 -64.14 -7.35
CA LYS A 3 -19.41 -62.66 -7.33
C LYS A 3 -18.71 -62.19 -6.07
N SER A 4 -17.56 -61.51 -6.22
CA SER A 4 -16.90 -60.80 -5.13
C SER A 4 -17.51 -59.41 -5.02
N ILE A 5 -18.07 -59.08 -3.86
CA ILE A 5 -18.56 -57.74 -3.52
C ILE A 5 -17.42 -57.03 -2.79
N LEU A 6 -16.83 -56.01 -3.43
CA LEU A 6 -15.91 -55.07 -2.80
C LEU A 6 -16.75 -54.05 -2.01
N LEU A 7 -16.59 -54.00 -0.68
CA LEU A 7 -17.20 -52.95 0.15
C LEU A 7 -16.10 -51.98 0.60
N GLY A 8 -16.25 -50.72 0.20
CA GLY A 8 -15.25 -49.66 0.32
C GLY A 8 -15.03 -49.14 1.73
N LEU A 9 -13.77 -48.80 2.03
CA LEU A 9 -13.37 -48.02 3.20
C LEU A 9 -13.72 -46.55 3.00
N VAL A 10 -14.58 -46.01 3.87
CA VAL A 10 -14.79 -44.57 4.02
C VAL A 10 -13.69 -44.02 4.94
N ILE A 11 -12.69 -43.38 4.36
CA ILE A 11 -11.67 -42.64 5.11
C ILE A 11 -12.23 -41.24 5.40
N ILE A 12 -12.66 -41.01 6.63
CA ILE A 12 -13.02 -39.68 7.13
C ILE A 12 -11.70 -38.91 7.32
N ALA A 13 -11.32 -38.14 6.31
CA ALA A 13 -10.21 -37.20 6.41
C ALA A 13 -10.57 -36.12 7.44
N ARG A 14 -9.96 -36.19 8.62
CA ARG A 14 -9.97 -35.09 9.59
C ARG A 14 -9.28 -33.90 8.92
N GLY A 15 -10.08 -32.90 8.55
CA GLY A 15 -9.56 -31.63 8.06
C GLY A 15 -8.56 -31.08 9.07
N ALA A 16 -7.31 -30.98 8.66
CA ALA A 16 -6.35 -30.16 9.37
C ALA A 16 -6.86 -28.73 9.29
N VAL A 17 -7.40 -28.21 10.41
CA VAL A 17 -7.58 -26.78 10.56
C VAL A 17 -6.17 -26.22 10.64
N SER A 18 -5.64 -25.82 9.48
CA SER A 18 -4.46 -24.98 9.41
C SER A 18 -4.82 -23.68 10.10
N VAL A 19 -4.47 -23.57 11.37
CA VAL A 19 -4.41 -22.28 12.06
C VAL A 19 -3.40 -21.47 11.25
N ALA A 20 -3.91 -20.54 10.44
CA ALA A 20 -3.10 -19.60 9.70
C ALA A 20 -2.10 -19.01 10.68
N GLN A 21 -0.80 -19.19 10.40
CA GLN A 21 0.26 -18.56 11.17
C GLN A 21 -0.10 -17.08 11.32
N HIS A 22 -0.26 -16.61 12.55
CA HIS A 22 -0.36 -15.18 12.83
C HIS A 22 0.92 -14.56 12.25
N THR A 23 0.81 -14.02 11.05
CA THR A 23 1.84 -13.15 10.50
C THR A 23 1.80 -11.92 11.38
N ASP A 24 2.81 -11.78 12.24
CA ASP A 24 3.04 -10.58 13.04
C ASP A 24 2.90 -9.33 12.15
N CYS A 25 1.72 -8.73 12.23
CA CYS A 25 1.26 -7.66 11.36
C CYS A 25 1.79 -6.33 11.88
N ASN A 26 2.66 -5.65 11.13
CA ASN A 26 3.04 -4.28 11.47
C ASN A 26 1.90 -3.33 11.07
N ARG A 27 1.41 -2.58 12.05
CA ARG A 27 0.32 -1.59 11.91
C ARG A 27 0.72 -0.23 12.51
N ALA A 28 2.03 0.02 12.60
CA ALA A 28 2.53 1.29 13.12
C ALA A 28 2.03 2.46 12.27
N VAL A 29 1.63 3.55 12.92
CA VAL A 29 1.13 4.77 12.28
C VAL A 29 2.00 5.95 12.69
N TRP A 30 2.12 6.97 11.81
CA TRP A 30 2.73 8.25 12.16
C TRP A 30 1.85 9.03 13.13
N PHE A 31 0.54 9.12 12.83
CA PHE A 31 -0.43 9.80 13.69
C PHE A 31 -1.37 8.80 14.36
N ASN A 32 -1.45 8.83 15.69
CA ASN A 32 -2.31 7.93 16.49
C ASN A 32 -3.78 7.92 16.07
N ARG A 33 -4.27 9.01 15.44
CA ARG A 33 -5.65 9.07 14.92
C ARG A 33 -5.95 7.99 13.88
N PHE A 34 -4.94 7.48 13.18
CA PHE A 34 -5.13 6.45 12.16
C PHE A 34 -5.29 5.05 12.75
N THR A 35 -4.87 4.80 13.98
CA THR A 35 -4.93 3.48 14.62
C THR A 35 -6.35 2.89 14.57
N ASN A 36 -7.37 3.72 14.82
CA ASN A 36 -8.76 3.29 14.86
C ASN A 36 -9.42 3.20 13.46
N LEU A 37 -8.74 3.67 12.40
CA LEU A 37 -9.25 3.62 11.03
C LEU A 37 -8.81 2.36 10.28
N LEU A 38 -7.77 1.67 10.78
CA LEU A 38 -7.17 0.51 10.09
C LEU A 38 -8.05 -0.74 10.24
N PRO A 39 -8.55 -1.34 9.14
CA PRO A 39 -9.15 -2.68 9.17
C PRO A 39 -8.15 -3.71 9.72
N LYS A 40 -8.61 -4.77 10.39
CA LYS A 40 -7.74 -5.74 11.10
C LYS A 40 -6.76 -6.48 10.17
N GLU A 41 -7.07 -6.57 8.89
CA GLU A 41 -6.30 -7.26 7.86
C GLU A 41 -5.16 -6.42 7.28
N VAL A 42 -5.20 -5.10 7.46
CA VAL A 42 -4.18 -4.19 6.93
C VAL A 42 -2.86 -4.39 7.66
N CYS A 43 -1.80 -4.68 6.90
CA CYS A 43 -0.44 -4.84 7.39
C CYS A 43 0.55 -4.15 6.45
N ILE A 44 1.60 -3.57 7.02
CA ILE A 44 2.78 -3.11 6.29
C ILE A 44 3.98 -4.01 6.60
N PRO A 45 5.08 -3.92 5.84
CA PRO A 45 6.30 -4.64 6.17
C PRO A 45 6.80 -4.33 7.59
N LYS A 46 7.37 -5.35 8.22
CA LYS A 46 8.03 -5.22 9.52
C LYS A 46 9.24 -4.29 9.45
N GLY A 47 9.69 -3.85 10.62
CA GLY A 47 10.90 -3.07 10.79
C GLY A 47 10.61 -1.58 10.90
N ASN A 48 11.43 -0.76 10.23
CA ASN A 48 11.39 0.68 10.39
C ASN A 48 10.35 1.36 9.49
N TYR A 49 9.11 0.87 9.43
CA TYR A 49 8.04 1.43 8.61
C TYR A 49 6.82 1.86 9.44
N HIS A 50 6.07 2.83 8.93
CA HIS A 50 4.77 3.24 9.44
C HIS A 50 3.83 3.78 8.34
N ILE A 51 2.54 3.81 8.63
CA ILE A 51 1.51 4.41 7.80
C ILE A 51 1.48 5.92 8.05
N THR A 52 1.62 6.72 7.01
CA THR A 52 1.75 8.19 7.10
C THR A 52 0.44 8.92 6.80
N ARG A 53 -0.45 8.33 6.01
CA ARG A 53 -1.76 8.86 5.67
C ARG A 53 -2.72 7.72 5.36
N VAL A 54 -3.98 7.90 5.75
CA VAL A 54 -5.12 7.11 5.30
C VAL A 54 -5.97 8.01 4.41
N TYR A 55 -6.33 7.54 3.23
CA TYR A 55 -7.16 8.28 2.26
C TYR A 55 -8.65 8.02 2.52
N GLU A 56 -9.50 8.81 1.89
CA GLU A 56 -10.92 8.45 1.74
C GLU A 56 -11.02 7.13 0.96
N ARG A 57 -12.02 6.34 1.30
CA ARG A 57 -12.25 5.06 0.62
C ARG A 57 -12.84 5.30 -0.76
N ALA A 58 -12.54 4.41 -1.69
CA ALA A 58 -13.03 4.47 -3.06
C ALA A 58 -13.08 3.06 -3.65
N ASP A 59 -14.02 2.80 -4.56
CA ASP A 59 -14.12 1.56 -5.32
C ASP A 59 -13.13 1.61 -6.50
N ILE A 60 -11.90 1.15 -6.28
CA ILE A 60 -10.81 1.24 -7.29
C ILE A 60 -10.86 0.06 -8.27
N ASN A 61 -11.41 -1.07 -7.84
CA ASN A 61 -11.49 -2.30 -8.63
C ASN A 61 -12.85 -2.50 -9.33
N GLU A 62 -13.78 -1.55 -9.18
CA GLU A 62 -15.11 -1.53 -9.79
C GLU A 62 -15.99 -2.73 -9.38
N ASP A 63 -15.84 -3.22 -8.15
CA ASP A 63 -16.63 -4.34 -7.63
C ASP A 63 -17.87 -3.90 -6.82
N GLY A 64 -18.05 -2.58 -6.65
CA GLY A 64 -19.14 -1.97 -5.91
C GLY A 64 -18.89 -1.86 -4.40
N LEU A 65 -17.68 -2.18 -3.91
CA LEU A 65 -17.27 -2.05 -2.51
C LEU A 65 -16.18 -0.99 -2.35
N GLU A 66 -16.06 -0.43 -1.14
CA GLU A 66 -15.14 0.68 -0.88
C GLU A 66 -13.77 0.18 -0.38
N ASP A 67 -12.74 0.37 -1.18
CA ASP A 67 -11.38 -0.07 -0.87
C ASP A 67 -10.69 0.79 0.19
N PHE A 68 -9.77 0.17 0.93
CA PHE A 68 -8.96 0.84 1.93
C PHE A 68 -7.60 1.24 1.36
N ILE A 69 -7.31 2.53 1.40
CA ILE A 69 -6.17 3.13 0.71
C ILE A 69 -5.33 3.94 1.69
N PHE A 70 -4.02 3.73 1.67
CA PHE A 70 -3.10 4.41 2.58
C PHE A 70 -1.69 4.50 1.98
N ASP A 71 -0.90 5.47 2.47
CA ASP A 71 0.52 5.53 2.20
C ASP A 71 1.34 5.15 3.42
N TRP A 72 2.54 4.64 3.17
CA TRP A 72 3.47 4.23 4.20
C TRP A 72 4.90 4.34 3.70
N ASN A 73 5.81 4.56 4.64
CA ASN A 73 7.23 4.74 4.35
C ASN A 73 8.06 4.44 5.60
N LYS A 74 9.39 4.65 5.50
CA LYS A 74 10.29 4.42 6.62
C LYS A 74 10.08 5.50 7.69
N LYS A 75 10.14 5.13 8.99
CA LYS A 75 10.00 6.11 10.09
C LYS A 75 11.08 7.20 10.08
N THR A 76 12.23 6.86 9.52
CA THR A 76 13.33 7.81 9.28
C THR A 76 13.70 7.69 7.81
N LEU A 77 13.42 8.76 7.06
CA LEU A 77 13.66 8.83 5.63
C LEU A 77 15.08 9.32 5.35
N GLN A 78 15.67 8.78 4.29
CA GLN A 78 16.93 9.21 3.71
C GLN A 78 16.73 9.52 2.23
N ASP A 79 17.58 10.38 1.68
CA ASP A 79 17.59 10.66 0.25
C ASP A 79 17.58 9.37 -0.59
N GLY A 80 16.63 9.30 -1.51
CA GLY A 80 16.41 8.17 -2.40
C GLY A 80 15.45 7.11 -1.87
N ASP A 81 14.89 7.28 -0.67
CA ASP A 81 13.89 6.35 -0.15
C ASP A 81 12.59 6.41 -0.95
N THR A 82 11.98 5.23 -1.13
CA THR A 82 10.69 5.09 -1.79
C THR A 82 9.54 5.34 -0.82
N LEU A 83 8.52 6.05 -1.30
CA LEU A 83 7.23 6.17 -0.63
C LEU A 83 6.23 5.21 -1.29
N TYR A 84 5.45 4.51 -0.47
CA TYR A 84 4.55 3.46 -0.94
C TYR A 84 3.10 3.86 -0.75
N VAL A 85 2.26 3.42 -1.68
CA VAL A 85 0.81 3.52 -1.57
C VAL A 85 0.24 2.13 -1.70
N THR A 86 -0.61 1.72 -0.77
CA THR A 86 -1.20 0.39 -0.75
C THR A 86 -2.72 0.46 -0.73
N ILE A 87 -3.32 -0.42 -1.52
CA ILE A 87 -4.76 -0.63 -1.62
C ILE A 87 -5.07 -2.03 -1.10
N TYR A 88 -6.05 -2.11 -0.22
CA TYR A 88 -6.70 -3.34 0.19
C TYR A 88 -8.14 -3.32 -0.31
N ALA A 89 -8.51 -4.31 -1.12
CA ALA A 89 -9.86 -4.45 -1.62
C ALA A 89 -10.80 -4.97 -0.53
N GLN A 90 -12.02 -4.42 -0.47
CA GLN A 90 -13.04 -4.93 0.44
C GLN A 90 -13.67 -6.21 -0.13
N ASN A 91 -13.79 -7.24 0.69
CA ASN A 91 -14.48 -8.48 0.33
C ASN A 91 -15.97 -8.40 0.69
N GLN A 92 -16.79 -9.28 0.10
CA GLN A 92 -18.23 -9.37 0.40
C GLN A 92 -18.54 -9.63 1.89
N ASP A 93 -17.65 -10.29 2.62
CA ASP A 93 -17.77 -10.53 4.07
C ASP A 93 -17.28 -9.34 4.92
N SER A 94 -17.03 -8.19 4.30
CA SER A 94 -16.48 -6.97 4.90
C SER A 94 -15.06 -7.09 5.45
N THR A 95 -14.36 -8.20 5.19
CA THR A 95 -12.92 -8.28 5.41
C THR A 95 -12.17 -7.56 4.29
N PHE A 96 -10.86 -7.40 4.45
CA PHE A 96 -10.01 -6.73 3.45
C PHE A 96 -8.91 -7.67 2.98
N SER A 97 -8.59 -7.62 1.69
CA SER A 97 -7.50 -8.38 1.07
C SER A 97 -6.55 -7.46 0.35
N HIS A 98 -5.25 -7.74 0.46
CA HIS A 98 -4.24 -6.94 -0.25
C HIS A 98 -4.53 -6.99 -1.76
N PHE A 99 -4.66 -5.81 -2.38
CA PHE A 99 -4.91 -5.69 -3.81
C PHE A 99 -3.63 -5.29 -4.55
N ARG A 100 -3.03 -4.16 -4.15
CA ARG A 100 -1.83 -3.64 -4.82
C ARG A 100 -1.03 -2.73 -3.92
N THR A 101 0.30 -2.74 -4.11
CA THR A 101 1.20 -1.74 -3.58
C THR A 101 1.93 -1.06 -4.73
N PHE A 102 1.85 0.26 -4.80
CA PHE A 102 2.59 1.09 -5.72
C PHE A 102 3.82 1.67 -5.04
N ASN A 103 4.91 1.77 -5.77
CA ASN A 103 6.20 2.27 -5.31
C ASN A 103 6.72 3.42 -6.19
N ASN A 104 5.85 3.98 -7.02
CA ASN A 104 6.18 4.92 -8.09
C ASN A 104 5.12 6.02 -8.30
N LEU A 105 4.13 6.14 -7.40
CA LEU A 105 3.14 7.23 -7.47
C LEU A 105 3.69 8.54 -6.92
N TYR A 106 4.61 8.45 -5.97
CA TYR A 106 5.34 9.59 -5.43
C TYR A 106 6.74 9.69 -6.04
N PRO A 107 7.34 10.88 -6.12
CA PRO A 107 8.78 11.00 -6.29
C PRO A 107 9.50 10.26 -5.16
N ILE A 108 10.72 9.80 -5.43
CA ILE A 108 11.59 9.32 -4.35
C ILE A 108 11.86 10.48 -3.39
N TYR A 109 11.98 10.16 -2.12
CA TYR A 109 12.19 11.13 -1.08
C TYR A 109 13.56 11.82 -1.22
N PHE A 110 13.55 13.13 -1.08
CA PHE A 110 14.71 13.95 -0.76
C PHE A 110 14.39 14.75 0.50
N GLU A 111 15.38 14.97 1.36
CA GLU A 111 15.21 15.80 2.56
C GLU A 111 14.71 17.20 2.18
N ARG A 112 15.24 17.74 1.09
CA ARG A 112 14.86 19.02 0.49
C ARG A 112 14.88 18.91 -1.03
N TYR A 113 13.92 19.56 -1.68
CA TYR A 113 13.79 19.57 -3.15
C TYR A 113 14.24 20.91 -3.78
N ASP A 114 14.68 21.87 -2.96
CA ASP A 114 15.21 23.15 -3.44
C ASP A 114 16.61 23.01 -4.06
N THR A 115 17.00 24.02 -4.83
CA THR A 115 18.28 24.05 -5.58
C THR A 115 19.51 24.19 -4.69
N ASP A 116 19.33 24.63 -3.44
CA ASP A 116 20.43 24.82 -2.48
C ASP A 116 20.80 23.52 -1.77
N TYR A 117 19.94 22.50 -1.86
CA TYR A 117 20.21 21.17 -1.35
C TYR A 117 21.01 20.34 -2.35
N ILE A 118 22.08 19.70 -1.88
CA ILE A 118 22.86 18.77 -2.69
C ILE A 118 22.88 17.42 -1.97
N PRO A 119 22.20 16.39 -2.52
CA PRO A 119 22.24 15.05 -1.96
C PRO A 119 23.68 14.56 -1.80
N THR A 120 23.94 13.94 -0.65
CA THR A 120 25.28 13.40 -0.33
C THR A 120 25.70 12.37 -1.39
N SER A 121 24.76 11.51 -1.80
CA SER A 121 24.98 10.51 -2.86
C SER A 121 25.11 11.16 -4.23
N LYS A 122 26.29 11.02 -4.85
CA LYS A 122 26.55 11.49 -6.22
C LYS A 122 25.58 10.90 -7.26
N LYS A 123 25.06 9.70 -7.02
CA LYS A 123 24.10 9.04 -7.93
C LYS A 123 22.72 9.70 -7.90
N LEU A 124 22.35 10.34 -6.79
CA LEU A 124 21.04 10.97 -6.63
C LEU A 124 21.02 12.42 -7.10
N ARG A 125 22.17 13.11 -7.16
CA ARG A 125 22.25 14.52 -7.59
C ARG A 125 21.63 14.79 -8.96
N PRO A 126 21.86 13.98 -10.02
CA PRO A 126 21.21 14.20 -11.31
C PRO A 126 19.69 14.04 -11.25
N LEU A 127 19.19 13.20 -10.34
CA LEU A 127 17.75 12.98 -10.17
C LEU A 127 17.10 14.08 -9.33
N HIS A 128 17.75 14.50 -8.25
CA HIS A 128 17.34 15.66 -7.47
C HIS A 128 17.28 16.94 -8.31
N LYS A 129 18.28 17.16 -9.18
CA LYS A 129 18.27 18.25 -10.15
C LYS A 129 17.07 18.22 -11.11
N LYS A 130 16.47 17.05 -11.40
CA LYS A 130 15.25 17.00 -12.21
C LYS A 130 14.02 17.57 -11.48
N TYR A 131 14.11 17.75 -10.17
CA TYR A 131 13.10 18.34 -9.32
C TYR A 131 13.41 19.81 -8.96
N ASP A 132 14.39 20.45 -9.63
CA ASP A 132 14.87 21.83 -9.39
C ASP A 132 13.73 22.81 -9.05
N ASP A 133 13.63 23.15 -7.75
CA ASP A 133 12.65 24.09 -7.15
C ASP A 133 11.16 23.72 -7.32
N ASP A 134 10.89 22.47 -7.69
CA ASP A 134 9.54 21.96 -7.81
C ASP A 134 9.41 20.62 -7.12
N TYR A 135 8.75 20.61 -5.95
CA TYR A 135 8.21 19.36 -5.42
C TYR A 135 7.23 18.84 -6.48
N PRO A 136 7.56 17.76 -7.20
CA PRO A 136 6.96 17.47 -8.50
C PRO A 136 5.52 16.98 -8.39
N PHE A 137 4.98 16.90 -7.17
CA PHE A 137 3.75 16.24 -6.83
C PHE A 137 2.96 17.05 -5.79
N LEU A 138 1.73 17.47 -6.10
CA LEU A 138 0.89 18.22 -5.16
C LEU A 138 -0.01 17.30 -4.33
N GLU A 139 -0.72 16.37 -4.98
CA GLU A 139 -1.81 15.65 -4.32
C GLU A 139 -2.16 14.33 -5.04
N LEU A 140 -2.37 13.26 -4.25
CA LEU A 140 -2.96 12.00 -4.72
C LEU A 140 -4.42 12.03 -4.29
N ALA A 141 -5.32 11.81 -5.24
CA ALA A 141 -6.73 11.63 -4.98
C ALA A 141 -7.23 10.35 -5.64
N PHE A 142 -8.15 9.67 -4.96
CA PHE A 142 -8.79 8.45 -5.39
C PHE A 142 -10.27 8.75 -5.55
N GLN A 143 -10.80 8.66 -6.76
CA GLN A 143 -12.20 8.95 -7.05
C GLN A 143 -12.76 7.85 -7.94
N LYS A 144 -13.59 6.97 -7.37
CA LYS A 144 -14.13 5.80 -8.07
C LYS A 144 -12.99 5.01 -8.75
N ASP A 145 -13.05 4.86 -10.06
CA ASP A 145 -12.11 4.18 -10.95
C ASP A 145 -10.83 4.98 -11.28
N VAL A 146 -10.73 6.24 -10.83
CA VAL A 146 -9.64 7.14 -11.23
C VAL A 146 -8.69 7.45 -10.08
N LEU A 147 -7.43 7.07 -10.27
CA LEU A 147 -6.29 7.61 -9.52
C LEU A 147 -5.84 8.93 -10.16
N GLN A 148 -6.05 10.04 -9.45
CA GLN A 148 -5.60 11.36 -9.87
C GLN A 148 -4.28 11.72 -9.20
N ILE A 149 -3.29 12.04 -10.04
CA ILE A 149 -1.95 12.51 -9.66
C ILE A 149 -1.90 13.98 -10.05
N LYS A 150 -2.01 14.91 -9.10
CA LYS A 150 -1.88 16.35 -9.38
C LYS A 150 -0.42 16.76 -9.21
N ARG A 151 0.17 17.39 -10.23
CA ARG A 151 1.55 17.91 -10.20
C ARG A 151 1.56 19.43 -10.18
N LYS A 152 2.59 20.02 -9.58
CA LYS A 152 2.69 21.49 -9.39
C LYS A 152 2.77 22.27 -10.71
N CYS A 153 3.28 21.64 -11.77
CA CYS A 153 3.35 22.23 -13.12
C CYS A 153 2.05 22.16 -13.94
N ASP A 154 1.00 21.46 -13.49
CA ASP A 154 -0.24 21.32 -14.30
C ASP A 154 -1.25 22.46 -14.07
N ALA A 155 -0.89 23.47 -13.27
CA ALA A 155 -1.67 24.69 -13.09
C ALA A 155 -1.49 25.69 -14.24
N SER A 156 -1.85 25.30 -15.47
CA SER A 156 -2.44 26.16 -16.51
C SER A 156 -2.56 25.43 -17.85
N ALA A 157 -3.72 24.81 -18.08
CA ALA A 157 -4.30 24.71 -19.42
C ALA A 157 -5.73 25.24 -19.31
N ASN A 158 -5.85 26.56 -19.40
CA ASN A 158 -7.11 27.21 -19.78
C ASN A 158 -7.34 27.01 -21.27
#